data_AF-A0A7H8XF48-F1
#
_entry.id   AF-A0A7H8XF48-F1
#
_cell.length_a   1.000
_cell.length_b   1.000
_cell.length_c   1.000
_cell.angle_alpha   90.00
_cell.angle_beta   90.00
_cell.angle_gamma   90.00
#
_symmetry.space_group_name_H-M   'P 1'
#
loop_
_entity.id
_entity.type
_entity.pdbx_description
1 polymer ?
#
loop_
_entity_poly.entity_id
_entity_poly.type
_entity_poly.pdbx_seq_one_letter_code
_entity_poly.pdbx_strand_id
1 'polypeptide(L)'
;MTIYSTHPNRGKTQVLASYRTPNDDITSTTVTSCDDPILARTVVDALNRISACATLPLCVYDRRGNSSSHYPAGHLDTLSDPTARAGLLVGTHSLWYELVMFELHTAFSDLDQALHDTPAPVQLAITQELQAEARDLRAELLNYSENVEPTTPVQRSWQRSFPFVAHEGGMPQLDTSTRESLDRLEEGATTAALAEGVEGLRALLSAYRLTDNQGAMLDVSALSILDDPSWGPAYYLSIDSPVPGGTHPRGWSVYLGRWELDDPDDEDSGDSTGSAVVVCDLPTAPSAADLVQLLNLSAAGTSQHEVWATTPVGDPLTGTGFIVTSRYDSHK
;
A
#
# COMPACT_ATOMS: atom_id res chain seq x y z
N MET A 1 -13.45 10.54 11.07
CA MET A 1 -13.71 9.67 9.91
C MET A 1 -15.18 9.68 9.62
N THR A 2 -15.55 9.81 8.36
CA THR A 2 -16.87 9.41 7.87
C THR A 2 -16.84 7.95 7.46
N ILE A 3 -17.76 7.14 7.99
CA ILE A 3 -17.96 5.73 7.66
C ILE A 3 -19.17 5.61 6.75
N TYR A 4 -18.97 5.01 5.59
CA TYR A 4 -19.98 4.74 4.60
C TYR A 4 -20.54 3.33 4.78
N SER A 5 -21.84 3.17 4.55
CA SER A 5 -22.52 1.88 4.62
C SER A 5 -23.67 1.78 3.63
N THR A 6 -24.03 0.55 3.25
CA THR A 6 -25.20 0.29 2.41
C THR A 6 -26.43 -0.01 3.26
N HIS A 7 -27.59 0.53 2.87
CA HIS A 7 -28.88 0.20 3.50
C HIS A 7 -29.96 -0.06 2.44
N PRO A 8 -30.61 -1.24 2.42
CA PRO A 8 -31.69 -1.51 1.47
C PRO A 8 -32.92 -0.63 1.78
N ASN A 9 -33.48 0.04 0.77
CA ASN A 9 -34.67 0.90 0.92
C ASN A 9 -35.52 0.92 -0.35
N ARG A 10 -36.78 0.47 -0.25
CA ARG A 10 -37.81 0.55 -1.33
C ARG A 10 -37.31 0.05 -2.69
N GLY A 11 -36.61 -1.09 -2.72
CA GLY A 11 -36.10 -1.69 -3.95
C GLY A 11 -34.81 -1.08 -4.51
N LYS A 12 -34.23 -0.10 -3.80
CA LYS A 12 -32.91 0.47 -4.06
C LYS A 12 -31.97 0.18 -2.90
N THR A 13 -30.68 0.45 -3.11
CA THR A 13 -29.66 0.42 -2.06
C THR A 13 -29.19 1.85 -1.78
N GLN A 14 -29.42 2.33 -0.56
CA GLN A 14 -28.93 3.64 -0.12
C GLN A 14 -27.48 3.55 0.29
N VAL A 15 -26.73 4.60 -0.01
CA VAL A 15 -25.41 4.85 0.53
C VAL A 15 -25.56 5.88 1.64
N LEU A 16 -25.16 5.52 2.86
CA LEU A 16 -25.25 6.36 4.05
C LEU A 16 -23.86 6.76 4.51
N ALA A 17 -23.66 8.03 4.85
CA ALA A 17 -22.49 8.55 5.52
C ALA A 17 -22.78 8.66 7.01
N SER A 18 -21.90 8.16 7.86
CA SER A 18 -22.05 8.22 9.31
C SER A 18 -20.76 8.65 9.99
N TYR A 19 -20.83 9.60 10.91
CA TYR A 19 -19.68 10.05 11.68
C TYR A 19 -20.09 10.40 13.11
N ARG A 20 -19.10 10.37 14.01
CA ARG A 20 -19.29 10.82 15.40
C ARG A 20 -19.14 12.33 15.47
N THR A 21 -20.06 12.95 16.19
CA THR A 21 -20.00 14.38 16.52
C THR A 21 -19.13 14.61 17.75
N PRO A 22 -18.74 15.86 18.06
CA PRO A 22 -17.98 16.19 19.26
C PRO A 22 -18.63 15.77 20.58
N ASN A 23 -19.95 15.55 20.61
CA ASN A 23 -20.69 15.10 21.78
C ASN A 23 -20.78 13.56 21.90
N ASP A 24 -20.03 12.82 21.07
CA ASP A 24 -20.04 11.35 20.93
C ASP A 24 -21.36 10.77 20.38
N ASP A 25 -22.27 11.61 19.88
CA ASP A 25 -23.46 11.18 19.14
C ASP A 25 -23.09 10.76 17.71
N ILE A 26 -23.75 9.72 17.20
CA ILE A 26 -23.60 9.28 15.80
C ILE A 26 -24.64 10.00 14.94
N THR A 27 -24.16 10.75 13.94
CA THR A 27 -25.01 11.30 12.88
C THR A 27 -24.94 10.40 11.66
N SER A 28 -26.07 10.17 10.99
CA SER A 28 -26.14 9.39 9.75
C SER A 28 -26.99 10.13 8.71
N THR A 29 -26.46 10.30 7.50
CA THR A 29 -27.09 11.03 6.40
C THR A 29 -27.06 10.20 5.12
N THR A 30 -28.15 10.23 4.36
CA THR A 30 -28.17 9.60 3.03
C THR A 30 -27.36 10.44 2.05
N VAL A 31 -26.33 9.83 1.47
CA VAL A 31 -25.54 10.41 0.37
C VAL A 31 -26.31 10.27 -0.94
N THR A 32 -26.68 9.04 -1.29
CA THR A 32 -27.35 8.72 -2.55
C THR A 32 -28.10 7.39 -2.49
N SER A 33 -28.75 6.99 -3.59
CA SER A 33 -29.43 5.70 -3.74
C SER A 33 -29.13 5.10 -5.12
N CYS A 34 -28.64 3.86 -5.12
CA CYS A 34 -28.31 3.11 -6.33
C CYS A 34 -29.36 2.01 -6.57
N ASP A 35 -29.65 1.73 -7.83
CA ASP A 35 -30.54 0.62 -8.20
C ASP A 35 -29.83 -0.74 -8.09
N ASP A 36 -28.52 -0.76 -8.33
CA ASP A 36 -27.68 -1.96 -8.21
C ASP A 36 -26.99 -2.03 -6.83
N PRO A 37 -27.23 -3.10 -6.04
CA PRO A 37 -26.54 -3.32 -4.77
C PRO A 37 -25.04 -3.58 -4.91
N ILE A 38 -24.56 -4.12 -6.05
CA ILE A 38 -23.13 -4.36 -6.27
C ILE A 38 -22.42 -3.01 -6.43
N LEU A 39 -22.93 -2.14 -7.31
CA LEU A 39 -22.45 -0.76 -7.44
C LEU A 39 -22.43 -0.03 -6.09
N ALA A 40 -23.51 -0.11 -5.30
CA ALA A 40 -23.58 0.55 -4.00
C ALA A 40 -22.47 0.06 -3.05
N ARG A 41 -22.17 -1.24 -3.05
CA ARG A 41 -21.10 -1.84 -2.24
C ARG A 41 -19.73 -1.34 -2.70
N THR A 42 -19.46 -1.33 -4.00
CA THR A 42 -18.18 -0.84 -4.56
C THR A 42 -17.96 0.65 -4.24
N VAL A 43 -19.00 1.48 -4.35
CA VAL A 43 -18.94 2.90 -4.00
C VAL A 43 -18.67 3.09 -2.50
N VAL A 44 -19.39 2.37 -1.64
CA VAL A 44 -19.18 2.42 -0.18
C VAL A 44 -17.74 2.03 0.19
N ASP A 45 -17.22 0.97 -0.43
CA ASP A 45 -15.86 0.50 -0.19
C ASP A 45 -14.82 1.57 -0.55
N ALA A 46 -14.91 2.12 -1.77
CA ALA A 46 -13.99 3.17 -2.22
C ALA A 46 -14.08 4.44 -1.35
N LEU A 47 -15.29 4.87 -0.97
CA LEU A 47 -15.48 6.04 -0.09
C LEU A 47 -14.90 5.82 1.32
N ASN A 48 -15.06 4.63 1.88
CA ASN A 48 -14.44 4.28 3.16
C ASN A 48 -12.91 4.34 3.09
N ARG A 49 -12.32 3.81 2.00
CA ARG A 49 -10.87 3.89 1.78
C ARG A 49 -10.38 5.33 1.60
N ILE A 50 -11.11 6.15 0.83
CA ILE A 50 -10.82 7.59 0.66
C ILE A 50 -10.88 8.33 2.00
N SER A 51 -11.94 8.16 2.77
CA SER A 51 -12.13 8.80 4.08
C SER A 51 -11.02 8.43 5.07
N ALA A 52 -10.60 7.16 5.08
CA ALA A 52 -9.47 6.69 5.86
C ALA A 52 -8.15 7.36 5.43
N CYS A 53 -7.76 7.23 4.16
CA CYS A 53 -6.49 7.76 3.68
C CYS A 53 -6.42 9.30 3.71
N ALA A 54 -7.55 10.00 3.55
CA ALA A 54 -7.62 11.45 3.70
C ALA A 54 -7.35 11.90 5.14
N THR A 55 -7.77 11.10 6.13
CA THR A 55 -7.66 11.49 7.54
C THR A 55 -6.39 10.99 8.23
N LEU A 56 -5.88 9.80 7.86
CA LEU A 56 -4.72 9.16 8.51
C LEU A 56 -3.50 10.09 8.67
N PRO A 57 -3.07 10.84 7.64
CA PRO A 57 -1.92 11.75 7.78
C PRO A 57 -2.17 12.90 8.76
N LEU A 58 -3.43 13.34 8.91
CA LEU A 58 -3.79 14.49 9.75
C LEU A 58 -3.78 14.15 11.24
N CYS A 59 -4.12 12.90 11.58
CA CYS A 59 -4.27 12.47 12.97
C CYS A 59 -2.97 11.95 13.59
N VAL A 60 -1.85 12.15 12.90
CA VAL A 60 -0.56 11.61 13.27
C VAL A 60 0.51 12.70 13.12
N TYR A 61 1.33 12.88 14.15
CA TYR A 61 2.52 13.71 14.06
C TYR A 61 3.61 13.00 13.26
N ASP A 62 4.24 13.73 12.35
CA ASP A 62 5.55 13.37 11.81
C ASP A 62 6.56 13.47 12.96
N ARG A 63 7.20 12.33 13.27
CA ARG A 63 8.14 12.19 14.38
C ARG A 63 9.60 12.28 13.94
N ARG A 64 9.85 12.46 12.64
CA ARG A 64 11.20 12.49 12.08
C ARG A 64 11.86 13.81 12.47
N GLY A 65 12.84 13.75 13.38
CA GLY A 65 13.65 14.89 13.78
C GLY A 65 13.33 15.54 15.14
N ASN A 66 12.64 14.85 16.06
CA ASN A 66 12.30 15.35 17.41
C ASN A 66 11.42 16.62 17.46
N SER A 67 10.92 17.10 16.32
CA SER A 67 9.90 18.15 16.24
C SER A 67 8.57 17.52 15.86
N SER A 68 7.55 17.63 16.71
CA SER A 68 6.19 17.16 16.45
C SER A 68 5.51 18.03 15.39
N SER A 69 5.85 17.85 14.10
CA SER A 69 5.18 18.50 12.97
C SER A 69 4.02 17.64 12.44
N HIS A 70 3.11 18.24 11.68
CA HIS A 70 2.07 17.48 10.95
C HIS A 70 2.55 17.10 9.56
N TYR A 71 2.02 15.99 9.03
CA TYR A 71 2.15 15.65 7.62
C TYR A 71 1.52 16.73 6.72
N PRO A 72 1.91 16.82 5.44
CA PRO A 72 1.27 17.71 4.49
C PRO A 72 -0.23 17.47 4.39
N ALA A 73 -0.99 18.55 4.22
CA ALA A 73 -2.46 18.51 4.08
C ALA A 73 -2.94 18.76 2.66
N GLY A 74 -2.04 18.93 1.69
CA GLY A 74 -2.36 19.23 0.29
C GLY A 74 -3.20 18.15 -0.39
N HIS A 75 -3.10 16.90 0.07
CA HIS A 75 -3.92 15.79 -0.43
C HIS A 75 -5.42 16.00 -0.21
N LEU A 76 -5.84 16.88 0.71
CA LEU A 76 -7.26 17.20 0.89
C LEU A 76 -7.87 17.94 -0.32
N ASP A 77 -7.04 18.53 -1.18
CA ASP A 77 -7.51 19.18 -2.42
C ASP A 77 -8.09 18.14 -3.38
N THR A 78 -7.59 16.90 -3.37
CA THR A 78 -7.99 15.84 -4.31
C THR A 78 -9.39 15.28 -4.06
N LEU A 79 -9.94 15.50 -2.87
CA LEU A 79 -11.34 15.20 -2.54
C LEU A 79 -12.30 16.12 -3.32
N SER A 80 -11.93 17.39 -3.50
CA SER A 80 -12.80 18.40 -4.12
C SER A 80 -12.44 18.69 -5.58
N ASP A 81 -11.19 18.45 -5.97
CA ASP A 81 -10.66 18.69 -7.31
C ASP A 81 -10.12 17.38 -7.92
N PRO A 82 -10.86 16.77 -8.86
CA PRO A 82 -10.40 15.57 -9.55
C PRO A 82 -9.08 15.76 -10.30
N THR A 83 -8.76 16.98 -10.76
CA THR A 83 -7.52 17.23 -11.50
C THR A 83 -6.28 17.19 -10.60
N ALA A 84 -6.46 17.48 -9.30
CA ALA A 84 -5.38 17.38 -8.31
C ALA A 84 -4.99 15.93 -7.97
N ARG A 85 -5.83 14.93 -8.31
CA ARG A 85 -5.56 13.51 -8.00
C ARG A 85 -4.29 12.98 -8.68
N ALA A 86 -3.96 13.48 -9.87
CA ALA A 86 -2.72 13.14 -10.56
C ALA A 86 -1.46 13.55 -9.77
N GLY A 87 -1.58 14.52 -8.86
CA GLY A 87 -0.51 14.96 -7.99
C GLY A 87 -0.29 14.10 -6.75
N LEU A 88 -1.17 13.12 -6.44
CA LEU A 88 -1.02 12.27 -5.24
C LEU A 88 0.27 11.43 -5.26
N LEU A 89 0.71 11.04 -6.46
CA LEU A 89 1.94 10.27 -6.64
C LEU A 89 3.13 11.16 -6.98
N VAL A 90 3.07 12.45 -6.60
CA VAL A 90 4.14 13.43 -6.80
C VAL A 90 4.58 13.95 -5.44
N GLY A 91 5.78 13.56 -5.02
CA GLY A 91 6.28 13.86 -3.69
C GLY A 91 7.32 12.86 -3.23
N THR A 92 8.04 13.23 -2.17
CA THR A 92 9.03 12.39 -1.48
C THR A 92 9.01 12.73 0.02
N HIS A 93 7.82 12.91 0.61
CA HIS A 93 7.74 13.42 1.98
C HIS A 93 8.20 12.38 3.00
N SER A 94 7.59 11.19 3.00
CA SER A 94 7.99 9.99 3.75
C SER A 94 7.39 8.76 3.08
N LEU A 95 8.05 7.61 3.13
CA LEU A 95 7.51 6.31 2.72
C LEU A 95 6.12 6.05 3.32
N TRP A 96 5.90 6.38 4.59
CA TRP A 96 4.57 6.25 5.20
C TRP A 96 3.52 7.14 4.52
N TYR A 97 3.83 8.42 4.32
CA TYR A 97 2.91 9.34 3.66
C TYR A 97 2.65 8.90 2.22
N GLU A 98 3.69 8.45 1.51
CA GLU A 98 3.61 8.00 0.13
C GLU A 98 2.81 6.69 -0.01
N LEU A 99 2.91 5.76 0.94
CA LEU A 99 2.04 4.58 1.02
C LEU A 99 0.57 5.01 1.13
N VAL A 100 0.26 5.94 2.04
CA VAL A 100 -1.11 6.45 2.22
C VAL A 100 -1.61 7.19 0.97
N MET A 101 -0.76 7.97 0.30
CA MET A 101 -1.13 8.65 -0.95
C MET A 101 -1.35 7.68 -2.10
N PHE A 102 -0.58 6.60 -2.16
CA PHE A 102 -0.79 5.52 -3.12
C PHE A 102 -2.16 4.86 -2.91
N GLU A 103 -2.48 4.49 -1.68
CA GLU A 103 -3.78 3.92 -1.32
C GLU A 103 -4.94 4.88 -1.63
N LEU A 104 -4.76 6.18 -1.34
CA LEU A 104 -5.73 7.22 -1.66
C LEU A 104 -5.95 7.34 -3.18
N HIS A 105 -4.87 7.35 -3.95
CA HIS A 105 -4.91 7.41 -5.41
C HIS A 105 -5.65 6.20 -6.00
N THR A 106 -5.38 4.99 -5.49
CA THR A 106 -6.09 3.81 -5.96
C THR A 106 -7.56 3.82 -5.56
N ALA A 107 -7.90 4.26 -4.34
CA ALA A 107 -9.29 4.36 -3.92
C ALA A 107 -10.09 5.36 -4.80
N PHE A 108 -9.47 6.47 -5.22
CA PHE A 108 -10.09 7.36 -6.22
C PHE A 108 -10.22 6.72 -7.59
N SER A 109 -9.22 5.98 -8.05
CA SER A 109 -9.27 5.27 -9.33
C SER A 109 -10.40 4.25 -9.37
N ASP A 110 -10.58 3.49 -8.29
CA ASP A 110 -11.67 2.52 -8.13
C ASP A 110 -13.03 3.21 -8.09
N LEU A 111 -13.14 4.35 -7.38
CA LEU A 111 -14.37 5.14 -7.35
C LEU A 111 -14.73 5.68 -8.74
N ASP A 112 -13.76 6.24 -9.45
CA ASP A 112 -13.97 6.79 -10.79
C ASP A 112 -14.41 5.69 -11.78
N GLN A 113 -13.79 4.50 -11.68
CA GLN A 113 -14.17 3.34 -12.48
C GLN A 113 -15.59 2.86 -12.16
N ALA A 114 -15.97 2.82 -10.87
CA ALA A 114 -17.33 2.44 -10.45
C ALA A 114 -18.39 3.46 -10.93
N LEU A 115 -18.04 4.75 -10.94
CA LEU A 115 -18.95 5.82 -11.32
C LEU A 115 -19.08 6.03 -12.83
N HIS A 116 -18.18 5.47 -13.65
CA HIS A 116 -18.10 5.69 -15.10
C HIS A 116 -19.45 5.57 -15.82
N ASP A 117 -20.19 4.49 -15.56
CA ASP A 117 -21.47 4.18 -16.21
C ASP A 117 -22.69 4.52 -15.33
N THR A 118 -22.48 5.23 -14.22
CA THR A 118 -23.52 5.53 -13.24
C THR A 118 -24.34 6.76 -13.65
N PRO A 119 -25.65 6.85 -13.35
CA PRO A 119 -26.44 8.04 -13.63
C PRO A 119 -25.88 9.33 -13.01
N ALA A 120 -25.93 10.44 -13.76
CA ALA A 120 -25.41 11.75 -13.34
C ALA A 120 -25.86 12.23 -11.94
N PRO A 121 -27.10 11.99 -11.46
CA PRO A 121 -27.49 12.36 -10.11
C PRO A 121 -26.66 11.68 -9.01
N VAL A 122 -26.27 10.42 -9.20
CA VAL A 122 -25.45 9.67 -8.25
C VAL A 122 -24.02 10.22 -8.27
N GLN A 123 -23.45 10.44 -9.46
CA GLN A 123 -22.12 11.05 -9.61
C GLN A 123 -22.04 12.43 -8.92
N LEU A 124 -23.06 13.27 -9.11
CA LEU A 124 -23.16 14.58 -8.47
C LEU A 124 -23.24 14.48 -6.95
N ALA A 125 -24.06 13.56 -6.42
CA ALA A 125 -24.19 13.35 -4.98
C ALA A 125 -22.86 12.89 -4.35
N ILE A 126 -22.14 11.97 -5.00
CA ILE A 126 -20.82 11.53 -4.53
C ILE A 126 -19.80 12.69 -4.58
N THR A 127 -19.82 13.50 -5.64
CA THR A 127 -18.93 14.68 -5.74
C THR A 127 -19.20 15.68 -4.61
N GLN A 128 -20.48 15.95 -4.31
CA GLN A 128 -20.88 16.86 -3.22
C GLN A 128 -20.48 16.32 -1.85
N GLU A 129 -20.57 15.01 -1.64
CA GLU A 129 -20.13 14.33 -0.43
C GLU A 129 -18.62 14.50 -0.21
N LEU A 130 -17.80 14.23 -1.24
CA LEU A 130 -16.35 14.40 -1.14
C LEU A 130 -15.96 15.87 -0.87
N GLN A 131 -16.68 16.83 -1.46
CA GLN A 131 -16.49 18.26 -1.18
C GLN A 131 -16.87 18.63 0.27
N ALA A 132 -17.90 18.02 0.83
CA ALA A 132 -18.28 18.23 2.22
C ALA A 132 -17.22 17.65 3.17
N GLU A 133 -16.79 16.41 2.95
CA GLU A 133 -15.73 15.77 3.74
C GLU A 133 -14.44 16.60 3.72
N ALA A 134 -14.02 17.09 2.55
CA ALA A 134 -12.83 17.93 2.42
C ALA A 134 -12.93 19.25 3.19
N ARG A 135 -14.14 19.85 3.24
CA ARG A 135 -14.39 21.08 3.99
C ARG A 135 -14.30 20.82 5.49
N ASP A 136 -14.94 19.75 5.94
CA ASP A 136 -15.03 19.39 7.35
C ASP A 136 -13.67 18.98 7.91
N LEU A 137 -12.88 18.18 7.17
CA LEU A 137 -11.51 17.83 7.54
C LEU A 137 -10.59 19.05 7.64
N ARG A 138 -10.71 20.03 6.72
CA ARG A 138 -9.92 21.27 6.80
C ARG A 138 -10.31 22.13 8.01
N ALA A 139 -11.61 22.22 8.30
CA ALA A 139 -12.08 22.97 9.47
C ALA A 139 -11.58 22.35 10.77
N GLU A 140 -11.60 21.02 10.88
CA GLU A 140 -11.04 20.31 12.02
C GLU A 140 -9.52 20.47 12.13
N LEU A 141 -8.78 20.39 11.02
CA LEU A 141 -7.33 20.59 11.02
C LEU A 141 -6.95 22.00 11.50
N LEU A 142 -7.68 23.03 11.08
CA LEU A 142 -7.46 24.40 11.56
C LEU A 142 -7.64 24.50 13.06
N ASN A 143 -8.73 23.94 13.61
CA ASN A 143 -8.97 23.90 15.05
C ASN A 143 -7.89 23.11 15.81
N TYR A 144 -7.30 22.09 15.18
CA TYR A 144 -6.25 21.25 15.77
C TYR A 144 -4.87 21.92 15.77
N SER A 145 -4.57 22.74 14.76
CA SER A 145 -3.28 23.39 14.57
C SER A 145 -2.95 24.51 15.58
N GLU A 146 -3.85 24.83 16.51
CA GLU A 146 -3.68 25.89 17.52
C GLU A 146 -2.84 25.49 18.77
N ASN A 147 -1.89 24.56 18.62
CA ASN A 147 -0.66 24.41 19.45
C ASN A 147 -0.75 23.90 20.92
N VAL A 148 -1.10 22.64 21.14
CA VAL A 148 -0.55 21.81 22.25
C VAL A 148 -0.57 20.34 21.81
N GLU A 149 0.50 19.57 22.06
CA GLU A 149 0.44 18.10 21.99
C GLU A 149 -0.71 17.64 22.90
N PRO A 150 -1.78 17.01 22.38
CA PRO A 150 -2.93 16.70 23.22
C PRO A 150 -2.51 15.72 24.32
N THR A 151 -2.48 16.17 25.56
CA THR A 151 -2.30 15.31 26.75
C THR A 151 -3.53 14.44 27.03
N THR A 152 -4.57 14.50 26.19
CA THR A 152 -5.87 13.82 26.37
C THR A 152 -6.40 13.20 25.07
N PRO A 153 -7.12 12.07 25.15
CA PRO A 153 -7.38 11.16 24.03
C PRO A 153 -8.59 11.55 23.16
N VAL A 154 -8.90 12.84 23.02
CA VAL A 154 -9.94 13.30 22.07
C VAL A 154 -9.32 13.39 20.68
N GLN A 155 -8.81 12.25 20.20
CA GLN A 155 -8.43 12.03 18.82
C GLN A 155 -9.68 11.56 18.08
N ARG A 156 -9.87 11.98 16.82
CA ARG A 156 -10.51 11.07 15.87
C ARG A 156 -9.64 9.80 15.92
N SER A 157 -10.13 8.76 16.58
CA SER A 157 -9.34 7.59 16.97
C SER A 157 -8.97 6.77 15.74
N TRP A 158 -7.71 6.85 15.33
CA TRP A 158 -7.07 5.94 14.36
C TRP A 158 -6.01 5.04 15.00
N GLN A 159 -5.72 5.24 16.30
CA GLN A 159 -4.77 4.45 17.09
C GLN A 159 -5.34 3.10 17.58
N ARG A 160 -6.29 2.51 16.86
CA ARG A 160 -6.68 1.12 17.11
C ARG A 160 -6.28 0.29 15.91
N SER A 161 -5.64 -0.84 16.18
CA SER A 161 -4.94 -1.72 15.24
C SER A 161 -5.66 -2.02 13.93
N PHE A 162 -6.99 -1.86 13.86
CA PHE A 162 -7.77 -1.91 12.61
C PHE A 162 -9.01 -1.01 12.75
N PRO A 163 -9.08 0.17 12.08
CA PRO A 163 -10.30 0.99 12.04
C PRO A 163 -11.25 0.63 10.88
N PHE A 164 -10.93 -0.38 10.06
CA PHE A 164 -11.63 -0.65 8.81
C PHE A 164 -12.94 -1.40 9.02
N VAL A 165 -14.00 -0.89 8.40
CA VAL A 165 -15.15 -1.69 7.97
C VAL A 165 -15.21 -1.59 6.45
N ALA A 166 -14.23 -2.16 5.77
CA ALA A 166 -14.34 -2.43 4.34
C ALA A 166 -15.30 -3.61 4.16
N HIS A 167 -16.16 -3.57 3.14
CA HIS A 167 -17.01 -4.73 2.83
C HIS A 167 -16.18 -5.90 2.28
N GLU A 168 -15.07 -5.60 1.60
CA GLU A 168 -14.05 -6.54 1.12
C GLU A 168 -12.68 -5.83 1.20
N GLY A 169 -11.73 -6.35 1.99
CA GLY A 169 -10.35 -5.84 2.01
C GLY A 169 -10.14 -4.58 2.85
N GLY A 170 -9.73 -4.75 4.11
CA GLY A 170 -9.12 -3.66 4.88
C GLY A 170 -7.81 -3.19 4.22
N MET A 171 -7.19 -2.13 4.78
CA MET A 171 -5.83 -1.75 4.42
C MET A 171 -4.87 -2.25 5.50
N PRO A 172 -4.55 -3.56 5.57
CA PRO A 172 -3.79 -4.14 6.68
C PRO A 172 -2.39 -3.55 6.81
N GLN A 173 -1.83 -3.02 5.72
CA GLN A 173 -0.51 -2.37 5.71
C GLN A 173 -0.55 -0.95 6.32
N LEU A 174 -1.73 -0.36 6.56
CA LEU A 174 -1.85 0.95 7.19
C LEU A 174 -2.01 0.81 8.71
N ASP A 175 -0.98 0.27 9.37
CA ASP A 175 -0.92 0.12 10.82
C ASP A 175 0.30 0.82 11.44
N THR A 176 0.31 0.89 12.78
CA THR A 176 1.41 1.52 13.53
C THR A 176 2.74 0.80 13.33
N SER A 177 2.73 -0.53 13.22
CA SER A 177 3.95 -1.32 13.06
C SER A 177 4.64 -1.02 11.73
N THR A 178 3.85 -0.98 10.65
CA THR A 178 4.30 -0.65 9.30
C THR A 178 4.85 0.76 9.26
N ARG A 179 4.14 1.73 9.86
CA ARG A 179 4.64 3.09 9.99
C ARG A 179 6.00 3.13 10.69
N GLU A 180 6.12 2.51 11.86
CA GLU A 180 7.38 2.51 12.62
C GLU A 180 8.52 1.83 11.85
N SER A 181 8.22 0.78 11.09
CA SER A 181 9.20 0.16 10.18
C SER A 181 9.63 1.11 9.08
N LEU A 182 8.70 1.79 8.42
CA LEU A 182 9.01 2.78 7.38
C LEU A 182 9.82 3.97 7.95
N ASP A 183 9.45 4.47 9.14
CA ASP A 183 10.20 5.52 9.84
C ASP A 183 11.66 5.06 10.11
N ARG A 184 11.88 3.78 10.46
CA ARG A 184 13.23 3.19 10.61
C ARG A 184 13.98 3.07 9.28
N LEU A 185 13.31 2.69 8.19
CA LEU A 185 13.93 2.60 6.87
C LEU A 185 14.43 3.96 6.36
N GLU A 186 13.86 5.06 6.84
CA GLU A 186 14.26 6.42 6.48
C GLU A 186 15.32 7.03 7.41
N GLU A 187 15.64 6.37 8.52
CA GLU A 187 16.53 6.93 9.52
C GLU A 187 17.93 7.19 8.92
N GLY A 188 18.38 8.44 8.98
CA GLY A 188 19.67 8.84 8.39
C GLY A 188 19.69 8.93 6.86
N ALA A 189 18.54 8.73 6.18
CA ALA A 189 18.44 8.86 4.73
C ALA A 189 18.72 10.28 4.26
N THR A 190 19.40 10.39 3.11
CA THR A 190 19.48 11.67 2.38
C THR A 190 18.18 11.91 1.61
N THR A 191 17.90 13.16 1.22
CA THR A 191 16.73 13.46 0.37
C THR A 191 16.73 12.68 -0.94
N ALA A 192 17.90 12.44 -1.53
CA ALA A 192 18.02 11.65 -2.75
C ALA A 192 17.69 10.16 -2.51
N ALA A 193 18.24 9.58 -1.44
CA ALA A 193 17.96 8.18 -1.08
C ALA A 193 16.48 7.97 -0.70
N LEU A 194 15.86 8.95 -0.04
CA LEU A 194 14.42 8.94 0.23
C LEU A 194 13.61 8.98 -1.07
N ALA A 195 13.99 9.82 -2.03
CA ALA A 195 13.32 9.88 -3.33
C ALA A 195 13.39 8.53 -4.06
N GLU A 196 14.57 7.89 -4.06
CA GLU A 196 14.75 6.55 -4.66
C GLU A 196 13.89 5.49 -3.96
N GLY A 197 13.84 5.47 -2.62
CA GLY A 197 13.00 4.53 -1.90
C GLY A 197 11.50 4.77 -2.10
N VAL A 198 11.07 6.03 -2.28
CA VAL A 198 9.68 6.36 -2.61
C VAL A 198 9.30 5.88 -4.00
N GLU A 199 10.17 6.07 -4.99
CA GLU A 199 9.97 5.51 -6.34
C GLU A 199 9.93 3.99 -6.30
N GLY A 200 10.82 3.39 -5.49
CA GLY A 200 10.86 1.97 -5.21
C GLY A 200 9.57 1.40 -4.64
N LEU A 201 9.09 1.99 -3.55
CA LEU A 201 7.83 1.65 -2.91
C LEU A 201 6.66 1.73 -3.91
N ARG A 202 6.58 2.80 -4.70
CA ARG A 202 5.53 2.95 -5.73
C ARG A 202 5.60 1.86 -6.79
N ALA A 203 6.80 1.50 -7.25
CA ALA A 203 6.97 0.43 -8.24
C ALA A 203 6.53 -0.93 -7.69
N LEU A 204 6.91 -1.27 -6.46
CA LEU A 204 6.48 -2.50 -5.78
C LEU A 204 4.96 -2.53 -5.55
N LEU A 205 4.37 -1.47 -5.01
CA LEU A 205 2.92 -1.37 -4.81
C LEU A 205 2.15 -1.51 -6.13
N SER A 206 2.63 -0.86 -7.20
CA SER A 206 2.03 -0.96 -8.53
C SER A 206 2.11 -2.40 -9.06
N ALA A 207 3.26 -3.05 -8.92
CA ALA A 207 3.47 -4.41 -9.40
C ALA A 207 2.61 -5.41 -8.63
N TYR A 208 2.59 -5.30 -7.30
CA TYR A 208 1.82 -6.17 -6.41
C TYR A 208 0.31 -6.07 -6.66
N ARG A 209 -0.21 -4.89 -7.01
CA ARG A 209 -1.63 -4.74 -7.34
C ARG A 209 -2.02 -5.28 -8.71
N LEU A 210 -1.09 -5.27 -9.66
CA LEU A 210 -1.34 -5.62 -11.06
C LEU A 210 -0.97 -7.08 -11.38
N THR A 211 -0.30 -7.79 -10.47
CA THR A 211 0.04 -9.20 -10.67
C THR A 211 -1.17 -10.11 -10.48
N ASP A 212 -1.23 -11.15 -11.29
CA ASP A 212 -2.19 -12.26 -11.12
C ASP A 212 -1.64 -13.34 -10.15
N ASN A 213 -0.38 -13.20 -9.72
CA ASN A 213 0.27 -14.17 -8.85
C ASN A 213 -0.26 -14.09 -7.41
N GLN A 214 -1.13 -15.04 -7.07
CA GLN A 214 -1.72 -15.14 -5.73
C GLN A 214 -0.72 -15.56 -4.64
N GLY A 215 0.46 -16.07 -5.02
CA GLY A 215 1.55 -16.44 -4.10
C GLY A 215 2.45 -15.25 -3.72
N ALA A 216 2.36 -14.14 -4.46
CA ALA A 216 3.13 -12.95 -4.16
C ALA A 216 2.67 -12.32 -2.83
N MET A 217 3.63 -11.86 -2.05
CA MET A 217 3.46 -11.20 -0.76
C MET A 217 4.30 -9.93 -0.73
N LEU A 218 3.65 -8.78 -0.62
CA LEU A 218 4.32 -7.50 -0.45
C LEU A 218 4.66 -7.27 1.03
N ASP A 219 5.95 -7.11 1.32
CA ASP A 219 6.44 -6.64 2.60
C ASP A 219 6.92 -5.18 2.47
N VAL A 220 6.02 -4.25 2.81
CA VAL A 220 6.33 -2.81 2.81
C VAL A 220 7.38 -2.45 3.86
N SER A 221 7.50 -3.24 4.93
CA SER A 221 8.47 -2.98 6.00
C SER A 221 9.91 -3.32 5.59
N ALA A 222 10.08 -4.14 4.55
CA ALA A 222 11.35 -4.47 3.93
C ALA A 222 11.55 -3.81 2.56
N LEU A 223 10.51 -3.15 2.01
CA LEU A 223 10.45 -2.71 0.61
C LEU A 223 10.76 -3.85 -0.35
N SER A 224 10.04 -4.96 -0.21
CA SER A 224 10.21 -6.14 -1.06
C SER A 224 8.90 -6.85 -1.40
N ILE A 225 8.93 -7.65 -2.46
CA ILE A 225 7.90 -8.63 -2.78
C ILE A 225 8.53 -10.01 -2.76
N LEU A 226 7.99 -10.91 -1.96
CA LEU A 226 8.35 -12.32 -1.90
C LEU A 226 7.30 -13.15 -2.65
N ASP A 227 7.73 -14.10 -3.47
CA ASP A 227 6.88 -15.15 -4.02
C ASP A 227 7.46 -16.51 -3.61
N ASP A 228 6.73 -17.16 -2.69
CA ASP A 228 7.08 -18.47 -2.16
C ASP A 228 6.00 -19.50 -2.54
N PRO A 229 6.22 -20.27 -3.63
CA PRO A 229 5.22 -21.21 -4.14
C PRO A 229 5.07 -22.47 -3.27
N SER A 230 5.93 -22.70 -2.27
CA SER A 230 5.79 -23.87 -1.39
C SER A 230 6.39 -23.64 0.00
N TRP A 231 5.57 -23.89 1.02
CA TRP A 231 5.98 -24.00 2.43
C TRP A 231 6.86 -25.25 2.68
N GLY A 232 8.06 -25.31 2.08
CA GLY A 232 9.00 -26.43 2.15
C GLY A 232 10.35 -26.12 1.46
N PRO A 233 11.31 -27.07 1.43
CA PRO A 233 12.65 -26.87 0.87
C PRO A 233 12.57 -26.72 -0.65
N ALA A 234 12.35 -25.49 -1.10
CA ALA A 234 12.13 -25.14 -2.48
C ALA A 234 12.70 -23.76 -2.79
N TYR A 235 12.65 -23.40 -4.07
CA TYR A 235 13.06 -22.09 -4.52
C TYR A 235 11.96 -21.06 -4.29
N TYR A 236 12.36 -19.89 -3.82
CA TYR A 236 11.51 -18.72 -3.69
C TYR A 236 12.12 -17.55 -4.47
N LEU A 237 11.28 -16.62 -4.89
CA LEU A 237 11.68 -15.39 -5.56
C LEU A 237 11.50 -14.22 -4.60
N SER A 238 12.44 -13.29 -4.57
CA SER A 238 12.25 -12.00 -3.93
C SER A 238 12.72 -10.87 -4.82
N ILE A 239 12.01 -9.75 -4.72
CA ILE A 239 12.26 -8.51 -5.44
C ILE A 239 12.44 -7.44 -4.38
N ASP A 240 13.64 -6.89 -4.26
CA ASP A 240 13.95 -5.87 -3.25
C ASP A 240 14.23 -4.53 -3.91
N SER A 241 13.63 -3.49 -3.34
CA SER A 241 13.90 -2.09 -3.67
C SER A 241 15.02 -1.54 -2.77
N PRO A 242 15.79 -0.52 -3.23
CA PRO A 242 16.69 0.22 -2.37
C PRO A 242 16.00 0.75 -1.11
N VAL A 243 16.67 0.61 0.03
CA VAL A 243 16.22 1.14 1.33
C VAL A 243 16.90 2.49 1.62
N PRO A 244 16.17 3.57 1.92
CA PRO A 244 16.73 4.92 2.04
C PRO A 244 17.83 5.13 3.10
N GLY A 245 17.68 4.52 4.29
CA GLY A 245 18.55 4.70 5.46
C GLY A 245 19.47 3.50 5.75
N GLY A 246 19.41 2.46 4.91
CA GLY A 246 20.04 1.17 5.18
C GLY A 246 21.54 1.08 4.88
N THR A 247 22.20 0.11 5.53
CA THR A 247 23.56 -0.38 5.21
C THR A 247 23.57 -1.52 4.16
N HIS A 248 22.39 -1.93 3.66
CA HIS A 248 22.16 -3.05 2.73
C HIS A 248 21.25 -2.60 1.55
N PRO A 249 21.15 -3.43 0.49
CA PRO A 249 21.80 -3.18 -0.79
C PRO A 249 21.46 -1.81 -1.39
N ARG A 250 22.48 -1.18 -2.00
CA ARG A 250 22.41 0.18 -2.57
C ARG A 250 21.65 0.26 -3.90
N GLY A 251 20.88 -0.77 -4.25
CA GLY A 251 20.33 -0.96 -5.58
C GLY A 251 19.20 -1.97 -5.55
N TRP A 252 18.46 -2.01 -6.65
CA TRP A 252 17.40 -2.99 -6.86
C TRP A 252 18.00 -4.38 -7.06
N SER A 253 17.37 -5.38 -6.48
CA SER A 253 17.75 -6.78 -6.68
C SER A 253 16.54 -7.65 -6.96
N VAL A 254 16.69 -8.56 -7.91
CA VAL A 254 15.81 -9.73 -8.05
C VAL A 254 16.65 -10.93 -7.68
N TYR A 255 16.27 -11.65 -6.64
CA TYR A 255 17.00 -12.82 -6.20
C TYR A 255 16.10 -14.05 -6.14
N LEU A 256 16.65 -15.17 -6.60
CA LEU A 256 16.06 -16.48 -6.42
C LEU A 256 16.84 -17.18 -5.32
N GLY A 257 16.17 -17.45 -4.21
CA GLY A 257 16.73 -18.18 -3.08
C GLY A 257 16.24 -19.62 -3.02
N ARG A 258 16.89 -20.43 -2.19
CA ARG A 258 16.41 -21.77 -1.81
C ARG A 258 16.25 -21.81 -0.29
N TRP A 259 15.12 -22.32 0.19
CA TRP A 259 14.97 -22.63 1.61
C TRP A 259 15.84 -23.83 1.99
N GLU A 260 16.62 -23.69 3.05
CA GLU A 260 17.40 -24.74 3.69
C GLU A 260 16.84 -24.95 5.10
N LEU A 261 16.64 -26.21 5.50
CA LEU A 261 16.24 -26.52 6.86
C LEU A 261 17.40 -26.21 7.81
N ASP A 262 17.12 -25.46 8.88
CA ASP A 262 18.16 -25.05 9.82
C ASP A 262 18.74 -26.25 10.60
N ASP A 263 17.93 -27.28 10.84
CA ASP A 263 18.37 -28.59 11.33
C ASP A 263 17.65 -29.71 10.55
N PRO A 264 18.35 -30.47 9.68
CA PRO A 264 17.73 -31.55 8.91
C PRO A 264 17.31 -32.76 9.76
N ASP A 265 17.76 -32.84 11.02
CA ASP A 265 17.48 -33.97 11.93
C ASP A 265 16.39 -33.65 12.97
N ASP A 266 15.91 -32.39 13.04
CA ASP A 266 14.88 -31.96 13.99
C ASP A 266 13.53 -31.81 13.28
N GLU A 267 12.71 -32.86 13.37
CA GLU A 267 11.37 -32.92 12.74
C GLU A 267 10.38 -31.89 13.33
N ASP A 268 10.73 -31.22 14.44
CA ASP A 268 9.87 -30.27 15.16
C ASP A 268 10.26 -28.79 14.96
N SER A 269 11.42 -28.47 14.37
CA SER A 269 11.80 -27.09 14.05
C SER A 269 11.55 -26.76 12.58
N GLY A 270 10.40 -26.13 12.31
CA GLY A 270 10.04 -25.62 10.98
C GLY A 270 10.80 -24.36 10.55
N ASP A 271 11.92 -24.05 11.19
CA ASP A 271 12.73 -22.87 10.89
C ASP A 271 13.62 -23.18 9.67
N SER A 272 13.52 -22.33 8.64
CA SER A 272 14.30 -22.45 7.41
C SER A 272 14.99 -21.13 7.11
N THR A 273 16.28 -21.19 6.80
CA THR A 273 17.05 -20.05 6.30
C THR A 273 17.16 -20.10 4.79
N GLY A 274 17.02 -18.94 4.15
CA GLY A 274 17.12 -18.82 2.71
C GLY A 274 18.55 -18.56 2.26
N SER A 275 19.07 -19.37 1.33
CA SER A 275 20.35 -19.12 0.66
C SER A 275 20.11 -18.58 -0.77
N ALA A 276 20.81 -17.52 -1.16
CA ALA A 276 20.70 -16.98 -2.52
C ALA A 276 21.31 -17.98 -3.51
N VAL A 277 20.62 -18.24 -4.62
CA VAL A 277 21.10 -19.11 -5.71
C VAL A 277 21.44 -18.29 -6.94
N VAL A 278 20.54 -17.40 -7.33
CA VAL A 278 20.70 -16.49 -8.48
C VAL A 278 20.37 -15.07 -8.03
N VAL A 279 21.17 -14.10 -8.46
CA VAL A 279 20.96 -12.67 -8.17
C VAL A 279 21.08 -11.87 -9.46
N CYS A 280 20.08 -11.02 -9.71
CA CYS A 280 20.09 -9.99 -10.72
C CYS A 280 20.18 -8.62 -10.02
N ASP A 281 21.39 -8.07 -9.94
CA ASP A 281 21.61 -6.71 -9.47
C ASP A 281 21.21 -5.73 -10.58
N LEU A 282 20.29 -4.83 -10.27
CA LEU A 282 19.71 -3.90 -11.24
C LEU A 282 20.26 -2.49 -11.00
N PRO A 283 21.00 -1.92 -11.96
CA PRO A 283 21.61 -0.59 -11.81
C PRO A 283 20.58 0.54 -11.89
N THR A 284 19.36 0.24 -12.35
CA THR A 284 18.25 1.18 -12.50
C THR A 284 16.96 0.52 -12.03
N ALA A 285 16.02 1.32 -11.53
CA ALA A 285 14.72 0.83 -11.13
C ALA A 285 14.01 0.10 -12.31
N PRO A 286 13.54 -1.14 -12.11
CA PRO A 286 12.70 -1.81 -13.10
C PRO A 286 11.35 -1.12 -13.21
N SER A 287 10.71 -1.20 -14.38
CA SER A 287 9.35 -0.69 -14.52
C SER A 287 8.37 -1.59 -13.78
N ALA A 288 7.23 -1.04 -13.35
CA ALA A 288 6.17 -1.85 -12.74
C ALA A 288 5.69 -2.96 -13.71
N ALA A 289 5.69 -2.72 -15.02
CA ALA A 289 5.33 -3.72 -16.02
C ALA A 289 6.32 -4.91 -16.06
N ASP A 290 7.62 -4.64 -15.94
CA ASP A 290 8.65 -5.69 -15.89
C ASP A 290 8.50 -6.54 -14.62
N LEU A 291 8.22 -5.89 -13.48
CA LEU A 291 7.96 -6.57 -12.21
C LEU A 291 6.69 -7.44 -12.27
N VAL A 292 5.60 -6.94 -12.85
CA VAL A 292 4.36 -7.71 -13.06
C VAL A 292 4.63 -8.93 -13.94
N GLN A 293 5.37 -8.75 -15.04
CA GLN A 293 5.72 -9.87 -15.92
C GLN A 293 6.53 -10.93 -15.18
N LEU A 294 7.53 -10.52 -14.40
CA LEU A 294 8.33 -11.43 -13.58
C LEU A 294 7.44 -12.20 -12.59
N LEU A 295 6.62 -11.51 -11.81
CA LEU A 295 5.73 -12.13 -10.82
C LEU A 295 4.72 -13.08 -11.46
N ASN A 296 4.15 -12.72 -12.61
CA ASN A 296 3.19 -13.58 -13.31
C ASN A 296 3.84 -14.84 -13.90
N LEU A 297 5.09 -14.75 -14.35
CA LEU A 297 5.86 -15.94 -14.76
C LEU A 297 6.20 -16.82 -13.55
N SER A 298 6.56 -16.18 -12.43
CA SER A 298 6.84 -16.81 -11.15
C SER A 298 5.64 -17.66 -10.65
N ALA A 299 4.41 -17.22 -10.94
CA ALA A 299 3.17 -17.94 -10.61
C ALA A 299 3.06 -19.35 -11.22
N ALA A 300 3.87 -19.70 -12.21
CA ALA A 300 4.00 -21.08 -12.70
C ALA A 300 4.67 -22.02 -11.67
N GLY A 301 5.12 -21.47 -10.54
CA GLY A 301 5.56 -22.18 -9.35
C GLY A 301 6.96 -22.77 -9.49
N THR A 302 7.21 -23.84 -8.71
CA THR A 302 8.52 -24.47 -8.55
C THR A 302 9.21 -24.81 -9.87
N SER A 303 8.45 -25.21 -10.91
CA SER A 303 9.03 -25.55 -12.22
C SER A 303 9.70 -24.37 -12.91
N GLN A 304 9.15 -23.16 -12.78
CA GLN A 304 9.75 -21.95 -13.35
C GLN A 304 10.97 -21.52 -12.54
N HIS A 305 10.88 -21.62 -11.21
CA HIS A 305 12.00 -21.31 -10.33
C HIS A 305 13.19 -22.24 -10.56
N GLU A 306 12.97 -23.55 -10.75
CA GLU A 306 14.02 -24.51 -11.10
C GLU A 306 14.72 -24.14 -12.41
N VAL A 307 13.96 -23.74 -13.43
CA VAL A 307 14.53 -23.25 -14.70
C VAL A 307 15.39 -22.02 -14.44
N TRP A 308 14.87 -21.03 -13.71
CA TRP A 308 15.60 -19.81 -13.38
C TRP A 308 16.86 -20.05 -12.54
N ALA A 309 16.83 -21.00 -11.59
CA ALA A 309 17.98 -21.39 -10.77
C ALA A 309 19.16 -21.90 -11.61
N THR A 310 18.88 -22.46 -12.78
CA THR A 310 19.91 -22.95 -13.71
C THR A 310 20.43 -21.90 -14.70
N THR A 311 19.91 -20.67 -14.67
CA THR A 311 20.33 -19.59 -15.58
C THR A 311 21.81 -19.22 -15.37
N PRO A 312 22.62 -19.17 -16.43
CA PRO A 312 24.02 -18.71 -16.35
C PRO A 312 24.16 -17.22 -16.06
N VAL A 313 25.28 -16.83 -15.46
CA VAL A 313 25.65 -15.40 -15.32
C VAL A 313 25.80 -14.77 -16.70
N GLY A 314 25.17 -13.60 -16.89
CA GLY A 314 25.13 -12.87 -18.16
C GLY A 314 23.90 -13.16 -19.01
N ASP A 315 23.14 -14.21 -18.70
CA ASP A 315 21.90 -14.55 -19.40
C ASP A 315 20.67 -14.00 -18.67
N PRO A 316 19.58 -13.67 -19.38
CA PRO A 316 18.32 -13.27 -18.76
C PRO A 316 17.61 -14.47 -18.11
N LEU A 317 16.93 -14.22 -16.98
CA LEU A 317 15.92 -15.15 -16.49
C LEU A 317 14.89 -15.39 -17.60
N THR A 318 14.73 -16.65 -18.00
CA THR A 318 13.92 -17.05 -19.16
C THR A 318 12.55 -16.38 -19.13
N GLY A 319 12.19 -15.66 -20.20
CA GLY A 319 10.91 -14.95 -20.32
C GLY A 319 10.92 -13.51 -19.82
N THR A 320 12.07 -12.99 -19.35
CA THR A 320 12.19 -11.64 -18.77
C THR A 320 13.41 -10.89 -19.32
N GLY A 321 13.55 -9.61 -18.92
CA GLY A 321 14.76 -8.80 -19.15
C GLY A 321 15.77 -8.80 -18.00
N PHE A 322 15.53 -9.53 -16.91
CA PHE A 322 16.38 -9.51 -15.72
C PHE A 322 17.63 -10.37 -15.94
N ILE A 323 18.80 -9.73 -16.06
CA ILE A 323 20.08 -10.39 -16.33
C ILE A 323 20.70 -10.91 -15.03
N VAL A 324 21.10 -12.18 -15.02
CA VAL A 324 21.81 -12.77 -13.89
C VAL A 324 23.20 -12.16 -13.77
N THR A 325 23.47 -11.55 -12.62
CA THR A 325 24.74 -10.90 -12.29
C THR A 325 25.64 -11.77 -11.43
N SER A 326 25.04 -12.54 -10.52
CA SER A 326 25.74 -13.44 -9.62
C SER A 326 24.99 -14.75 -9.50
N ARG A 327 25.75 -15.82 -9.32
CA ARG A 327 25.22 -17.15 -9.06
C ARG A 327 26.05 -17.81 -7.97
N TYR A 328 25.36 -18.41 -7.02
CA TYR A 328 25.94 -19.10 -5.91
C TYR A 328 25.50 -20.55 -6.04
N ASP A 329 26.29 -21.33 -6.79
CA ASP A 329 26.10 -22.77 -6.81
C ASP A 329 26.29 -23.27 -5.39
N SER A 330 25.25 -23.91 -4.83
CA SER A 330 25.46 -24.77 -3.67
C SER A 330 26.54 -25.76 -4.08
N HIS A 331 27.67 -25.70 -3.40
CA HIS A 331 28.80 -26.58 -3.66
C HIS A 331 28.33 -28.04 -3.75
N LYS A 332 28.92 -28.74 -4.72
CA LYS A 332 29.03 -30.21 -4.86
C LYS A 332 28.78 -31.02 -3.58
#